data_AF-A0A351C299-F1
#
_entry.id   AF-A0A351C299-F1
#
_cell.length_a   1.000
_cell.length_b   1.000
_cell.length_c   1.000
_cell.angle_alpha   90.00
_cell.angle_beta   90.00
_cell.angle_gamma   90.00
#
_symmetry.space_group_name_H-M   'P 1'
#
loop_
_entity.id
_entity.type
_entity.pdbx_description
1 polymer ?
#
loop_
_entity_poly.entity_id
_entity_poly.type
_entity_poly.pdbx_seq_one_letter_code
_entity_poly.pdbx_strand_id
1 'polypeptide(L)' 'MNEIKPSGVYKVTFDGTSLSSGMYFYKLFVNGSAIDTKRMLLMK' A
#
# COMPACT_ATOMS: atom_id res chain seq x y z
N MET A 1 -4.57 -10.59 -5.85
CA MET A 1 -4.75 -10.26 -7.27
C MET A 1 -3.45 -9.64 -7.76
N ASN A 2 -2.56 -10.43 -8.36
CA ASN A 2 -1.28 -9.96 -8.93
C ASN A 2 -1.44 -9.91 -10.45
N GLU A 3 -1.96 -8.80 -10.94
CA GLU A 3 -2.15 -8.57 -12.37
C GLU A 3 -1.07 -7.64 -12.92
N ILE A 4 -0.61 -7.91 -14.14
CA ILE A 4 0.33 -7.05 -14.86
C ILE A 4 -0.41 -5.76 -15.21
N LYS A 5 -0.01 -4.66 -14.58
CA LYS A 5 -0.56 -3.33 -14.82
C LYS A 5 0.35 -2.60 -15.83
N PRO A 6 -0.16 -2.06 -16.95
CA PRO A 6 0.62 -1.25 -17.88
C PRO A 6 1.16 0.03 -17.19
N SER A 7 1.98 0.81 -17.89
CA SER A 7 2.41 2.09 -17.34
C SER A 7 1.22 3.03 -17.14
N GLY A 8 1.14 3.65 -15.97
CA GLY A 8 0.03 4.54 -15.63
C GLY A 8 -0.05 4.85 -14.14
N VAL A 9 -1.00 5.72 -13.79
CA VAL A 9 -1.30 6.04 -12.39
C VAL A 9 -2.40 5.11 -11.90
N TYR A 10 -2.13 4.39 -10.81
CA TYR A 10 -3.09 3.51 -10.17
C TYR A 10 -3.44 4.03 -8.78
N LYS A 11 -4.73 4.03 -8.47
CA LYS A 11 -5.24 4.33 -7.13
C LYS A 11 -5.81 3.05 -6.53
N VAL A 12 -5.41 2.76 -5.29
CA VAL A 12 -5.95 1.66 -4.50
C VAL A 12 -6.50 2.25 -3.21
N THR A 13 -7.70 1.82 -2.83
CA THR A 13 -8.29 2.17 -1.54
C THR A 13 -7.85 1.14 -0.51
N PHE A 14 -7.22 1.60 0.55
CA PHE A 14 -6.88 0.77 1.71
C PHE A 14 -7.98 0.94 2.77
N ASP A 15 -8.72 -0.13 3.04
CA ASP A 15 -9.68 -0.17 4.15
C ASP A 15 -8.95 -0.54 5.44
N GLY A 16 -8.78 0.45 6.32
CA GLY A 16 -8.16 0.30 7.63
C GLY A 16 -9.14 0.17 8.79
N THR A 17 -10.44 0.01 8.54
CA THR A 17 -11.48 0.05 9.60
C THR A 17 -11.30 -1.00 10.70
N SER A 18 -10.74 -2.16 10.36
CA SER A 18 -10.45 -3.25 11.29
C SER A 18 -9.13 -3.09 12.07
N LEU A 19 -8.34 -2.06 11.77
CA LEU A 19 -7.06 -1.80 12.39
C LEU A 19 -7.18 -0.74 13.51
N SER A 20 -6.31 -0.86 14.52
CA SER A 20 -6.21 0.14 15.58
C SER A 20 -5.55 1.42 15.08
N SER A 21 -5.80 2.55 15.75
CA SER A 21 -5.02 3.76 15.50
C SER A 21 -3.53 3.50 15.76
N GLY A 22 -2.66 3.95 14.87
CA GLY A 22 -1.23 3.68 14.97
C GLY A 22 -0.44 4.01 13.71
N MET A 23 0.88 3.86 13.78
CA MET A 23 1.77 4.03 12.62
C MET A 23 1.94 2.69 11.90
N TYR A 24 1.66 2.68 10.61
CA TYR A 24 1.76 1.50 9.73
C TYR A 24 2.80 1.74 8.65
N PHE A 25 3.66 0.75 8.44
CA PHE A 25 4.63 0.75 7.34
C PHE A 25 4.16 -0.19 6.25
N TYR A 26 4.27 0.23 5.00
CA TYR A 26 3.92 -0.58 3.84
C TYR A 26 4.97 -0.45 2.74
N LYS A 27 5.10 -1.52 1.96
CA LYS A 27 6.07 -1.62 0.86
C LYS A 27 5.34 -1.74 -0.46
N LEU A 28 5.85 -1.05 -1.48
CA LEU A 28 5.39 -1.21 -2.85
C LEU A 28 6.32 -2.20 -3.55
N PHE A 29 5.73 -3.17 -4.24
CA PHE A 29 6.46 -4.18 -4.98
C PHE A 29 6.14 -4.10 -6.46
N VAL A 30 7.17 -4.21 -7.29
CA VAL A 30 7.06 -4.39 -8.75
C VAL A 30 7.94 -5.56 -9.12
N ASN A 31 7.39 -6.53 -9.86
CA ASN A 31 8.10 -7.74 -10.30
C ASN A 31 8.82 -8.49 -9.16
N GLY A 32 8.20 -8.53 -7.97
CA GLY A 32 8.77 -9.22 -6.80
C GLY A 32 9.85 -8.44 -6.05
N SER A 33 10.28 -7.27 -6.55
CA SER A 33 11.24 -6.40 -5.88
C SER A 33 10.53 -5.25 -5.16
N ALA A 34 10.95 -4.95 -3.94
CA ALA A 34 10.49 -3.78 -3.21
C ALA A 34 11.08 -2.53 -3.86
N ILE A 35 10.21 -1.64 -4.35
CA ILE A 35 10.62 -0.39 -4.99
C ILE A 35 10.53 0.81 -4.06
N ASP A 36 9.73 0.71 -2.99
CA ASP A 36 9.51 1.80 -2.05
C ASP A 36 8.99 1.29 -0.70
N THR A 37 9.27 2.04 0.36
CA THR A 37 8.70 1.83 1.70
C THR A 37 8.16 3.16 2.21
N LYS A 38 6.89 3.16 2.59
CA LYS A 38 6.20 4.34 3.11
C LYS A 38 5.60 4.04 4.48
N ARG A 39 5.32 5.12 5.21
CA ARG A 39 4.62 5.07 6.50
C ARG A 39 3.32 5.85 6.41
N MET A 40 2.31 5.40 7.13
CA MET A 40 0.99 6.00 7.25
C MET A 40 0.62 6.06 8.73
N LEU A 41 0.06 7.18 9.17
CA LEU A 41 -0.59 7.28 10.47
C LEU A 41 -2.07 6.98 10.28
N LEU A 42 -2.56 5.92 10.89
CA LEU A 42 -3.98 5.59 10.94
C LEU A 42 -4.57 6.16 12.23
N MET A 43 -5.65 6.93 12.10
CA MET A 43 -6.40 7.49 13.22
C MET A 43 -7.86 7.08 13.05
N LYS A 44 -8.47 6.59 14.11
CA LYS A 44 -9.93 6.42 14.22
C LYS A 44 -10.62 7.77 14.46
#